data_AF-A0A2E9CWW6-F1
#
_entry.id   AF-A0A2E9CWW6-F1
#
_cell.length_a   1.000
_cell.length_b   1.000
_cell.length_c   1.000
_cell.angle_alpha   90.00
_cell.angle_beta   90.00
_cell.angle_gamma   90.00
#
_symmetry.space_group_name_H-M   'P 1'
#
loop_
_entity.id
_entity.type
_entity.pdbx_description
1 polymer ?
#
loop_
_entity_poly.entity_id
_entity_poly.type
_entity_poly.pdbx_seq_one_letter_code
_entity_poly.pdbx_strand_id
1 'polypeptide(L)'
;KHQQKKGLKVKTSNLCSEIMLHTGLDHHGKERTAVCCLSSVNLEKWDEWSKDKNFIQDIMRFLDNVLEDFISNAPESMKNAAYSAKMERSVGLGAMGFHSFLQKKGIPFESALAKSWNVKFFKHLKQEADKASVILALEKGECPDAKEFGVKARFSHKLAIAPTASISIICGGTSACIEPIPANIYTHKTLSGSFTVKNKYLENLFETKGINNEKIWQSVLENDGSVSHLEELSDDEKSIFKTAFEIDQRWIVEMAADRTPYICQSQSVNLYLNADIDKWDLMMLHWKAWEMGIKSLYYCRSKSIQRASYAGVEADNTKNWPEKKIGSEKTDYEECLSCQ
;
A
#
# COMPACT_ATOMS: atom_id res chain seq x y z
N LYS A 1 3.17 -14.79 17.22
CA LYS A 1 3.62 -16.14 17.65
C LYS A 1 2.97 -16.57 18.97
N HIS A 2 2.98 -15.75 20.03
CA HIS A 2 2.30 -16.07 21.31
C HIS A 2 0.80 -16.33 21.15
N GLN A 3 0.07 -15.50 20.40
CA GLN A 3 -1.37 -15.73 20.14
C GLN A 3 -1.68 -17.03 19.40
N GLN A 4 -0.82 -17.48 18.48
CA GLN A 4 -0.99 -18.78 17.82
C GLN A 4 -0.84 -19.94 18.81
N LYS A 5 0.07 -19.82 19.80
CA LYS A 5 0.22 -20.80 20.87
C LYS A 5 -1.01 -20.89 21.79
N LYS A 6 -1.84 -19.83 21.87
CA LYS A 6 -3.15 -19.82 22.53
C LYS A 6 -4.25 -20.55 21.73
N GLY A 7 -3.94 -21.02 20.52
CA GLY A 7 -4.95 -21.58 19.61
C GLY A 7 -5.82 -20.53 18.92
N LEU A 8 -5.48 -19.23 19.05
CA LEU A 8 -6.20 -18.17 18.34
C LEU A 8 -5.93 -18.27 16.85
N LYS A 9 -7.00 -18.22 16.05
CA LYS A 9 -6.96 -18.32 14.60
C LYS A 9 -7.54 -17.06 13.96
N VAL A 10 -6.85 -16.54 12.94
CA VAL A 10 -7.39 -15.50 12.05
C VAL A 10 -8.30 -16.20 11.05
N LYS A 11 -9.58 -15.85 11.03
CA LYS A 11 -10.58 -16.45 10.10
C LYS A 11 -10.84 -15.57 8.89
N THR A 12 -10.76 -14.25 9.07
CA THR A 12 -11.02 -13.24 8.06
C THR A 12 -10.11 -12.05 8.28
N SER A 13 -9.92 -11.22 7.24
CA SER A 13 -9.33 -9.89 7.37
C SER A 13 -10.41 -8.82 7.60
N ASN A 14 -10.04 -7.54 7.59
CA ASN A 14 -10.95 -6.40 7.62
C ASN A 14 -11.36 -5.96 6.19
N LEU A 15 -12.13 -4.87 6.11
CA LEU A 15 -12.61 -4.26 4.86
C LEU A 15 -11.51 -3.96 3.84
N CYS A 16 -10.32 -3.57 4.32
CA CYS A 16 -9.21 -3.15 3.46
C CYS A 16 -8.13 -4.25 3.30
N SER A 17 -8.37 -5.45 3.84
CA SER A 17 -7.50 -6.65 3.73
C SER A 17 -6.11 -6.58 4.40
N GLU A 18 -5.80 -5.57 5.21
CA GLU A 18 -4.51 -5.39 5.88
C GLU A 18 -4.46 -5.93 7.32
N ILE A 19 -5.62 -6.11 7.97
CA ILE A 19 -5.70 -6.51 9.38
C ILE A 19 -5.80 -8.03 9.50
N MET A 20 -4.96 -8.63 10.34
CA MET A 20 -4.89 -10.09 10.53
C MET A 20 -4.99 -10.43 12.03
N LEU A 21 -6.14 -10.09 12.61
CA LEU A 21 -6.43 -10.26 14.03
C LEU A 21 -7.48 -11.35 14.26
N HIS A 22 -7.51 -11.88 15.47
CA HIS A 22 -8.42 -12.96 15.83
C HIS A 22 -9.81 -12.44 16.18
N THR A 23 -10.84 -13.17 15.75
CA THR A 23 -12.25 -12.93 16.10
C THR A 23 -12.92 -14.25 16.54
N GLY A 24 -13.91 -14.13 17.42
CA GLY A 24 -14.64 -15.25 18.00
C GLY A 24 -14.22 -15.57 19.45
N LEU A 25 -14.63 -16.73 19.93
CA LEU A 25 -14.28 -17.23 21.26
C LEU A 25 -12.78 -17.47 21.39
N ASP A 26 -12.19 -16.91 22.45
CA ASP A 26 -10.82 -17.18 22.86
C ASP A 26 -10.71 -18.39 23.81
N HIS A 27 -9.48 -18.72 24.21
CA HIS A 27 -9.18 -19.82 25.13
C HIS A 27 -9.69 -19.61 26.56
N HIS A 28 -10.19 -18.41 26.89
CA HIS A 28 -10.85 -18.08 28.16
C HIS A 28 -12.39 -18.15 28.05
N GLY A 29 -12.93 -18.58 26.90
CA GLY A 29 -14.37 -18.64 26.64
C GLY A 29 -15.01 -17.26 26.45
N LYS A 30 -14.22 -16.23 26.15
CA LYS A 30 -14.73 -14.86 25.91
C LYS A 30 -14.74 -14.53 24.43
N GLU A 31 -15.81 -13.88 24.00
CA GLU A 31 -15.97 -13.42 22.62
C GLU A 31 -15.07 -12.21 22.34
N ARG A 32 -14.28 -12.29 21.26
CA ARG A 32 -13.41 -11.21 20.79
C ARG A 32 -13.90 -10.64 19.47
N THR A 33 -13.98 -9.32 19.43
CA THR A 33 -14.14 -8.55 18.19
C THR A 33 -12.87 -7.75 17.96
N ALA A 34 -12.17 -7.99 16.84
CA ALA A 34 -10.91 -7.33 16.55
C ALA A 34 -11.10 -5.82 16.34
N VAL A 35 -10.19 -5.04 16.92
CA VAL A 35 -10.09 -3.58 16.72
C VAL A 35 -8.64 -3.25 16.46
N CYS A 36 -8.41 -2.24 15.61
CA CYS A 36 -7.08 -1.71 15.36
C CYS A 36 -7.13 -0.19 15.24
N CYS A 37 -6.16 0.49 15.82
CA CYS A 37 -5.89 1.91 15.55
C CYS A 37 -4.73 2.02 14.56
N LEU A 38 -4.85 2.97 13.63
CA LEU A 38 -3.97 3.09 12.47
C LEU A 38 -3.27 4.45 12.44
N SER A 39 -2.03 4.45 11.97
CA SER A 39 -1.28 5.64 11.59
C SER A 39 -0.26 5.25 10.52
N SER A 40 0.21 6.19 9.70
CA SER A 40 1.15 5.89 8.62
C SER A 40 2.32 6.87 8.62
N VAL A 41 3.54 6.35 8.50
CA VAL A 41 4.71 7.20 8.24
C VAL A 41 4.69 7.69 6.80
N ASN A 42 5.22 8.89 6.55
CA ASN A 42 5.42 9.39 5.20
C ASN A 42 6.85 9.08 4.71
N LEU A 43 6.99 8.08 3.83
CA LEU A 43 8.28 7.65 3.27
C LEU A 43 8.92 8.71 2.36
N GLU A 44 8.15 9.61 1.75
CA GLU A 44 8.69 10.75 0.99
C GLU A 44 9.61 11.64 1.84
N LYS A 45 9.35 11.63 3.15
CA LYS A 45 10.04 12.39 4.19
C LYS A 45 11.08 11.56 4.95
N TRP A 46 11.41 10.37 4.45
CA TRP A 46 12.33 9.42 5.10
C TRP A 46 13.64 10.06 5.61
N ASP A 47 14.29 10.89 4.79
CA ASP A 47 15.58 11.49 5.16
C ASP A 47 15.47 12.47 6.34
N GLU A 48 14.27 13.00 6.59
CA GLU A 48 13.98 13.96 7.66
C GLU A 48 13.79 13.22 9.00
N TRP A 49 13.04 12.11 9.02
CA TRP A 49 12.66 11.44 10.27
C TRP A 49 13.43 10.15 10.58
N SER A 50 14.06 9.47 9.61
CA SER A 50 14.68 8.15 9.82
C SER A 50 15.87 8.15 10.78
N LYS A 51 16.46 9.32 11.05
CA LYS A 51 17.56 9.50 12.01
C LYS A 51 17.08 9.81 13.42
N ASP A 52 15.82 10.20 13.57
CA ASP A 52 15.23 10.47 14.87
C ASP A 52 14.87 9.15 15.55
N LYS A 53 15.60 8.85 16.63
CA LYS A 53 15.46 7.62 17.40
C LYS A 53 14.12 7.52 18.14
N ASN A 54 13.43 8.65 18.34
CA ASN A 54 12.17 8.70 19.07
C ASN A 54 10.95 8.71 18.15
N PHE A 55 11.12 9.04 16.86
CA PHE A 55 10.00 9.24 15.93
C PHE A 55 9.01 8.07 15.90
N ILE A 56 9.49 6.83 15.68
CA ILE A 56 8.61 5.65 15.68
C ILE A 56 8.07 5.35 17.10
N GLN A 57 8.89 5.55 18.14
CA GLN A 57 8.44 5.35 19.52
C GLN A 57 7.26 6.27 19.89
N ASP A 58 7.32 7.53 19.47
CA ASP A 58 6.29 8.52 19.75
C ASP A 58 4.98 8.19 19.00
N ILE A 59 5.07 7.73 17.75
CA ILE A 59 3.90 7.22 17.01
C ILE A 59 3.31 5.99 17.69
N MET A 60 4.14 5.04 18.12
CA MET A 60 3.65 3.84 18.82
C MET A 60 3.00 4.19 20.17
N ARG A 61 3.53 5.19 20.89
CA ARG A 61 2.92 5.71 22.11
C ARG A 61 1.59 6.41 21.83
N PHE A 62 1.52 7.20 20.75
CA PHE A 62 0.28 7.83 20.30
C PHE A 62 -0.79 6.76 20.01
N LEU A 63 -0.45 5.72 19.24
CA LEU A 63 -1.36 4.60 18.96
C LEU A 63 -1.79 3.88 20.25
N ASP A 64 -0.89 3.64 21.20
CA ASP A 64 -1.23 3.05 22.50
C ASP A 64 -2.22 3.92 23.30
N ASN A 65 -2.05 5.25 23.26
CA ASN A 65 -2.93 6.18 23.96
C ASN A 65 -4.32 6.24 23.31
N VAL A 66 -4.39 6.24 21.97
CA VAL A 66 -5.67 6.16 21.24
C VAL A 66 -6.39 4.86 21.56
N LEU A 67 -5.65 3.75 21.62
CA LEU A 67 -6.23 2.46 21.98
C LEU A 67 -6.71 2.43 23.45
N GLU A 68 -5.97 3.07 24.35
CA GLU A 68 -6.37 3.19 25.77
C GLU A 68 -7.65 4.01 25.94
N ASP A 69 -7.78 5.12 25.21
CA ASP A 69 -8.98 5.93 25.19
C ASP A 69 -10.20 5.11 24.73
N PHE A 70 -10.06 4.35 23.64
CA PHE A 70 -11.10 3.43 23.18
C PHE A 70 -11.46 2.39 24.25
N ILE A 71 -10.47 1.74 24.89
CA ILE A 71 -10.71 0.72 25.92
C ILE A 71 -11.48 1.31 27.11
N SER A 72 -11.18 2.55 27.49
CA SER A 72 -11.76 3.22 28.66
C SER A 72 -13.17 3.75 28.40
N ASN A 73 -13.44 4.19 27.17
CA ASN A 73 -14.67 4.91 26.81
C ASN A 73 -15.61 4.11 25.89
N ALA A 74 -15.25 2.88 25.51
CA ALA A 74 -16.09 2.05 24.65
C ALA A 74 -17.48 1.82 25.27
N PRO A 75 -18.56 1.99 24.49
CA PRO A 75 -19.91 1.69 24.98
C PRO A 75 -20.08 0.19 25.24
N GLU A 76 -21.05 -0.18 26.09
CA GLU A 76 -21.35 -1.58 26.43
C GLU A 76 -21.64 -2.45 25.18
N SER A 77 -22.23 -1.86 24.14
CA SER A 77 -22.45 -2.53 22.85
C SER A 77 -21.16 -2.99 22.16
N MET A 78 -20.01 -2.42 22.54
CA MET A 78 -18.67 -2.75 22.01
C MET A 78 -17.80 -3.49 23.04
N LYS A 79 -18.36 -4.08 24.09
CA LYS A 79 -17.58 -4.75 25.14
C LYS A 79 -16.63 -5.85 24.64
N ASN A 80 -17.03 -6.62 23.63
CA ASN A 80 -16.18 -7.67 23.03
C ASN A 80 -14.96 -7.06 22.32
N ALA A 81 -15.15 -5.86 21.77
CA ALA A 81 -14.12 -5.09 21.10
C ALA A 81 -13.14 -4.46 22.10
N ALA A 82 -13.67 -3.85 23.16
CA ALA A 82 -12.88 -3.34 24.28
C ALA A 82 -12.09 -4.46 24.97
N TYR A 83 -12.71 -5.63 25.15
CA TYR A 83 -12.04 -6.82 25.66
C TYR A 83 -10.89 -7.28 24.76
N SER A 84 -11.12 -7.43 23.45
CA SER A 84 -10.05 -7.81 22.53
C SER A 84 -8.89 -6.81 22.59
N ALA A 85 -9.19 -5.52 22.44
CA ALA A 85 -8.22 -4.43 22.48
C ALA A 85 -7.39 -4.44 23.78
N LYS A 86 -8.04 -4.63 24.93
CA LYS A 86 -7.35 -4.73 26.23
C LYS A 86 -6.40 -5.91 26.29
N MET A 87 -6.81 -7.06 25.77
CA MET A 87 -6.03 -8.30 25.85
C MET A 87 -4.80 -8.28 24.93
N GLU A 88 -4.98 -7.85 23.68
CA GLU A 88 -3.91 -7.97 22.68
C GLU A 88 -3.13 -6.69 22.45
N ARG A 89 -3.78 -5.53 22.66
CA ARG A 89 -3.29 -4.20 22.33
C ARG A 89 -2.68 -4.13 20.94
N SER A 90 -3.39 -4.61 19.93
CA SER A 90 -2.88 -4.65 18.56
C SER A 90 -3.06 -3.29 17.89
N VAL A 91 -2.01 -2.80 17.23
CA VAL A 91 -2.01 -1.54 16.48
C VAL A 91 -1.50 -1.75 15.05
N GLY A 92 -1.74 -0.78 14.17
CA GLY A 92 -1.34 -0.83 12.77
C GLY A 92 -0.61 0.44 12.35
N LEU A 93 0.71 0.46 12.57
CA LEU A 93 1.60 1.41 11.95
C LEU A 93 1.87 0.97 10.50
N GLY A 94 1.43 1.81 9.57
CA GLY A 94 1.58 1.67 8.13
C GLY A 94 2.60 2.64 7.54
N ALA A 95 2.59 2.74 6.21
CA ALA A 95 3.44 3.66 5.46
C ALA A 95 2.69 4.20 4.24
N MET A 96 3.01 5.43 3.85
CA MET A 96 2.58 6.07 2.61
C MET A 96 3.75 6.78 1.94
N GLY A 97 3.57 7.27 0.72
CA GLY A 97 4.59 8.07 0.01
C GLY A 97 5.73 7.25 -0.59
N PHE A 98 5.55 5.93 -0.78
CA PHE A 98 6.61 5.07 -1.33
C PHE A 98 7.03 5.48 -2.74
N HIS A 99 6.09 5.59 -3.68
CA HIS A 99 6.41 5.96 -5.06
C HIS A 99 6.87 7.42 -5.16
N SER A 100 6.29 8.33 -4.36
CA SER A 100 6.78 9.71 -4.25
C SER A 100 8.22 9.79 -3.76
N PHE A 101 8.62 8.94 -2.80
CA PHE A 101 10.03 8.85 -2.39
C PHE A 101 10.93 8.40 -3.55
N LEU A 102 10.52 7.37 -4.30
CA LEU A 102 11.29 6.87 -5.43
C LEU A 102 11.47 7.95 -6.51
N GLN A 103 10.38 8.62 -6.90
CA GLN A 103 10.42 9.71 -7.88
C GLN A 103 11.28 10.89 -7.42
N LYS A 104 11.19 11.28 -6.14
CA LYS A 104 12.06 12.30 -5.53
C LYS A 104 13.56 11.96 -5.67
N LYS A 105 13.89 10.67 -5.64
CA LYS A 105 15.26 10.16 -5.73
C LYS A 105 15.69 9.82 -7.16
N GLY A 106 14.80 10.00 -8.15
CA GLY A 106 15.04 9.59 -9.52
C GLY A 106 15.19 8.07 -9.68
N ILE A 107 14.45 7.29 -8.88
CA ILE A 107 14.52 5.83 -8.86
C ILE A 107 13.28 5.27 -9.57
N PRO A 108 13.44 4.47 -10.65
CA PRO A 108 12.33 3.76 -11.26
C PRO A 108 11.72 2.75 -10.30
N PHE A 109 10.39 2.61 -10.33
CA PHE A 109 9.68 1.64 -9.48
C PHE A 109 10.11 0.20 -9.78
N GLU A 110 10.36 -0.09 -11.06
CA GLU A 110 10.85 -1.37 -11.59
C GLU A 110 12.38 -1.41 -11.54
N SER A 111 12.95 -1.40 -10.33
CA SER A 111 14.40 -1.45 -10.18
C SER A 111 14.85 -2.20 -8.93
N ALA A 112 16.06 -2.78 -9.02
CA ALA A 112 16.71 -3.39 -7.86
C ALA A 112 16.91 -2.39 -6.71
N LEU A 113 17.13 -1.11 -7.04
CA LEU A 113 17.26 -0.05 -6.05
C LEU A 113 15.93 0.21 -5.32
N ALA A 114 14.79 0.19 -6.02
CA ALA A 114 13.48 0.26 -5.39
C ALA A 114 13.23 -0.93 -4.44
N LYS A 115 13.58 -2.17 -4.82
CA LYS A 115 13.52 -3.35 -3.93
C LYS A 115 14.41 -3.18 -2.69
N SER A 116 15.62 -2.65 -2.85
CA SER A 116 16.53 -2.38 -1.73
C SER A 116 15.94 -1.37 -0.74
N TRP A 117 15.36 -0.27 -1.25
CA TRP A 117 14.67 0.71 -0.41
C TRP A 117 13.43 0.14 0.28
N ASN A 118 12.64 -0.66 -0.45
CA ASN A 118 11.49 -1.36 0.09
C ASN A 118 11.87 -2.20 1.33
N VAL A 119 12.86 -3.08 1.18
CA VAL A 119 13.36 -3.90 2.30
C VAL A 119 13.89 -3.02 3.45
N LYS A 120 14.67 -1.97 3.12
CA LYS A 120 15.23 -1.06 4.12
C LYS A 120 14.15 -0.38 4.97
N PHE A 121 13.09 0.14 4.35
CA PHE A 121 12.00 0.81 5.06
C PHE A 121 11.28 -0.13 6.02
N PHE A 122 10.82 -1.28 5.53
CA PHE A 122 10.01 -2.18 6.36
C PHE A 122 10.83 -2.89 7.42
N LYS A 123 12.11 -3.19 7.16
CA LYS A 123 13.04 -3.67 8.18
C LYS A 123 13.24 -2.65 9.30
N HIS A 124 13.45 -1.37 8.95
CA HIS A 124 13.58 -0.31 9.95
C HIS A 124 12.30 -0.12 10.77
N LEU A 125 11.13 -0.04 10.12
CA LEU A 125 9.84 0.08 10.81
C LEU A 125 9.61 -1.09 11.78
N LYS A 126 9.93 -2.32 11.37
CA LYS A 126 9.80 -3.50 12.23
C LYS A 126 10.70 -3.42 13.46
N GLN A 127 11.98 -3.08 13.25
CA GLN A 127 12.96 -2.98 14.34
C GLN A 127 12.56 -1.91 15.36
N GLU A 128 12.23 -0.71 14.91
CA GLU A 128 11.88 0.39 15.81
C GLU A 128 10.50 0.19 16.48
N ALA A 129 9.51 -0.38 15.78
CA ALA A 129 8.22 -0.70 16.39
C ALA A 129 8.33 -1.83 17.43
N ASP A 130 9.16 -2.86 17.20
CA ASP A 130 9.44 -3.89 18.20
C ASP A 130 10.09 -3.28 19.44
N LYS A 131 11.11 -2.45 19.25
CA LYS A 131 11.82 -1.75 20.34
C LYS A 131 10.87 -0.86 21.14
N ALA A 132 10.06 -0.06 20.48
CA ALA A 132 9.04 0.77 21.12
C ALA A 132 8.06 -0.06 21.95
N SER A 133 7.65 -1.23 21.46
CA SER A 133 6.77 -2.15 22.20
C SER A 133 7.39 -2.66 23.51
N VAL A 134 8.69 -2.94 23.52
CA VAL A 134 9.41 -3.37 24.74
C VAL A 134 9.53 -2.20 25.73
N ILE A 135 9.84 -1.01 25.25
CA ILE A 135 9.96 0.21 26.08
C ILE A 135 8.60 0.53 26.73
N LEU A 136 7.52 0.53 25.95
CA LEU A 136 6.18 0.78 26.48
C LEU A 136 5.70 -0.34 27.41
N ALA A 137 6.16 -1.58 27.23
CA ALA A 137 5.87 -2.67 28.16
C ALA A 137 6.54 -2.46 29.52
N LEU A 138 7.77 -1.93 29.53
CA LEU A 138 8.49 -1.57 30.75
C LEU A 138 7.79 -0.45 31.52
N GLU A 139 7.28 0.54 30.81
CA GLU A 139 6.66 1.72 31.41
C GLU A 139 5.21 1.48 31.85
N LYS A 140 4.40 0.85 30.99
CA LYS A 140 2.94 0.74 31.17
C LYS A 140 2.46 -0.69 31.41
N GLY A 141 3.38 -1.65 31.47
CA GLY A 141 3.08 -3.07 31.52
C GLY A 141 2.84 -3.70 30.14
N GLU A 142 3.14 -4.99 30.04
CA GLU A 142 2.90 -5.85 28.89
C GLU A 142 1.39 -6.00 28.61
N CYS A 143 1.00 -6.26 27.36
CA CYS A 143 -0.39 -6.66 27.12
C CYS A 143 -0.66 -8.05 27.73
N PRO A 144 -1.89 -8.31 28.22
CA PRO A 144 -2.25 -9.59 28.82
C PRO A 144 -1.90 -10.80 27.94
N ASP A 145 -2.12 -10.70 26.62
CA ASP A 145 -1.82 -11.80 25.72
C ASP A 145 -0.34 -12.15 25.66
N ALA A 146 0.54 -11.14 25.70
CA ALA A 146 1.99 -11.33 25.70
C ALA A 146 2.49 -11.80 27.09
N LYS A 147 1.96 -11.20 28.17
CA LYS A 147 2.32 -11.51 29.55
C LYS A 147 2.08 -12.97 29.92
N GLU A 148 0.95 -13.55 29.48
CA GLU A 148 0.63 -14.97 29.71
C GLU A 148 1.71 -15.94 29.17
N PHE A 149 2.56 -15.50 28.24
CA PHE A 149 3.63 -16.32 27.65
C PHE A 149 5.04 -15.83 28.02
N GLY A 150 5.17 -14.94 29.01
CA GLY A 150 6.45 -14.34 29.39
C GLY A 150 7.08 -13.49 28.28
N VAL A 151 6.26 -12.97 27.36
CA VAL A 151 6.72 -12.10 26.27
C VAL A 151 6.63 -10.65 26.72
N LYS A 152 7.77 -9.98 26.74
CA LYS A 152 7.88 -8.57 27.13
C LYS A 152 7.49 -7.64 25.99
N ALA A 153 6.19 -7.48 25.75
CA ALA A 153 5.67 -6.64 24.67
C ALA A 153 4.38 -5.91 25.08
N ARG A 154 4.29 -4.63 24.71
CA ARG A 154 3.07 -3.83 24.90
C ARG A 154 1.99 -4.18 23.88
N PHE A 155 2.40 -4.52 22.65
CA PHE A 155 1.50 -4.80 21.53
C PHE A 155 1.72 -6.21 20.97
N SER A 156 0.64 -6.96 20.76
CA SER A 156 0.69 -8.27 20.11
C SER A 156 1.02 -8.15 18.61
N HIS A 157 0.42 -7.15 17.95
CA HIS A 157 0.68 -6.77 16.56
C HIS A 157 0.90 -5.25 16.46
N LYS A 158 1.73 -4.83 15.49
CA LYS A 158 2.26 -3.46 15.41
C LYS A 158 2.18 -2.84 14.02
N LEU A 159 2.39 -3.63 12.97
CA LEU A 159 2.50 -3.15 11.59
C LEU A 159 1.37 -3.72 10.74
N ALA A 160 0.69 -2.83 10.03
CA ALA A 160 -0.32 -3.13 9.01
C ALA A 160 -0.32 -1.98 7.99
N ILE A 161 -0.27 -2.31 6.70
CA ILE A 161 -0.17 -1.28 5.65
C ILE A 161 -1.55 -1.07 5.03
N ALA A 162 -2.29 -0.09 5.57
CA ALA A 162 -3.63 0.25 5.14
C ALA A 162 -3.62 1.22 3.93
N PRO A 163 -4.72 1.32 3.16
CA PRO A 163 -4.84 2.33 2.12
C PRO A 163 -4.86 3.73 2.74
N THR A 164 -4.09 4.66 2.17
CA THR A 164 -3.88 6.01 2.75
C THR A 164 -4.41 7.13 1.86
N ALA A 165 -5.42 6.88 1.04
CA ALA A 165 -5.89 7.81 0.01
C ALA A 165 -6.15 9.25 0.52
N SER A 166 -6.89 9.39 1.62
CA SER A 166 -7.21 10.73 2.16
C SER A 166 -6.02 11.39 2.85
N ILE A 167 -5.27 10.64 3.67
CA ILE A 167 -4.15 11.21 4.43
C ILE A 167 -2.94 11.52 3.55
N SER A 168 -2.78 10.84 2.40
CA SER A 168 -1.72 11.15 1.46
C SER A 168 -1.97 12.49 0.74
N ILE A 169 -3.24 12.84 0.51
CA ILE A 169 -3.66 14.16 0.03
C ILE A 169 -3.36 15.23 1.09
N ILE A 170 -3.77 14.98 2.35
CA ILE A 170 -3.50 15.89 3.48
C ILE A 170 -2.00 16.16 3.64
N CYS A 171 -1.16 15.15 3.43
CA CYS A 171 0.30 15.28 3.50
C CYS A 171 0.96 15.83 2.22
N GLY A 172 0.29 16.74 1.52
CA GLY A 172 0.84 17.45 0.37
C GLY A 172 0.86 16.62 -0.92
N GLY A 173 -0.16 15.77 -1.11
CA GLY A 173 -0.33 14.98 -2.34
C GLY A 173 0.76 13.93 -2.56
N THR A 174 1.23 13.28 -1.49
CA THR A 174 2.16 12.15 -1.62
C THR A 174 1.45 10.91 -2.16
N SER A 175 2.20 9.95 -2.70
CA SER A 175 1.64 8.71 -3.23
C SER A 175 0.94 7.91 -2.12
N ALA A 176 -0.20 7.30 -2.43
CA ALA A 176 -0.91 6.50 -1.44
C ALA A 176 -0.14 5.22 -1.11
N CYS A 177 -0.07 4.87 0.17
CA CYS A 177 0.38 3.58 0.65
C CYS A 177 1.78 3.23 0.10
N ILE A 178 1.92 1.99 -0.35
CA ILE A 178 3.06 1.37 -1.05
C ILE A 178 2.84 1.30 -2.56
N GLU A 179 1.79 1.94 -3.06
CA GLU A 179 1.29 1.72 -4.41
C GLU A 179 1.93 2.68 -5.42
N PRO A 180 2.08 2.26 -6.68
CA PRO A 180 2.45 3.18 -7.74
C PRO A 180 1.35 4.22 -7.97
N ILE A 181 1.74 5.35 -8.58
CA ILE A 181 0.84 6.49 -8.80
C ILE A 181 -0.01 6.15 -10.04
N PRO A 182 -1.35 6.19 -9.96
CA PRO A 182 -2.19 5.76 -11.08
C PRO A 182 -2.09 6.64 -12.34
N ALA A 183 -1.80 7.93 -12.18
CA ALA A 183 -1.68 8.90 -13.26
C ALA A 183 -0.82 10.10 -12.80
N ASN A 184 0.02 10.65 -13.68
CA ASN A 184 0.86 11.82 -13.34
C ASN A 184 0.09 13.15 -13.34
N ILE A 185 -1.11 13.17 -13.90
CA ILE A 185 -2.05 14.30 -13.82
C ILE A 185 -3.46 13.72 -13.64
N TYR A 186 -4.21 14.26 -12.68
CA TYR A 186 -5.59 13.83 -12.46
C TYR A 186 -6.46 14.95 -11.89
N THR A 187 -7.77 14.82 -12.10
CA THR A 187 -8.74 15.79 -11.58
C THR A 187 -9.25 15.36 -10.20
N HIS A 188 -8.92 16.15 -9.19
CA HIS A 188 -9.44 15.98 -7.84
C HIS A 188 -10.73 16.78 -7.66
N LYS A 189 -11.86 16.07 -7.53
CA LYS A 189 -13.17 16.69 -7.26
C LYS A 189 -13.33 16.94 -5.76
N THR A 190 -13.57 18.18 -5.39
CA THR A 190 -13.94 18.60 -4.04
C THR A 190 -15.36 19.17 -4.03
N LEU A 191 -15.93 19.37 -2.84
CA LEU A 191 -17.20 20.08 -2.69
C LEU A 191 -17.16 21.50 -3.27
N SER A 192 -15.98 22.12 -3.33
CA SER A 192 -15.77 23.51 -3.78
C SER A 192 -15.39 23.63 -5.26
N GLY A 193 -15.27 22.52 -5.99
CA GLY A 193 -14.85 22.51 -7.39
C GLY A 193 -13.94 21.34 -7.75
N SER A 194 -13.62 21.25 -9.04
CA SER A 194 -12.67 20.26 -9.58
C SER A 194 -11.32 20.93 -9.80
N PHE A 195 -10.26 20.38 -9.20
CA PHE A 195 -8.90 20.90 -9.29
C PHE A 195 -8.00 19.89 -9.99
N THR A 196 -7.19 20.35 -10.93
CA THR A 196 -6.17 19.50 -11.57
C THR A 196 -4.97 19.38 -10.64
N VAL A 197 -4.63 18.14 -10.29
CA VAL A 197 -3.44 17.81 -9.49
C VAL A 197 -2.40 17.23 -10.43
N LYS A 198 -1.21 17.84 -10.43
CA LYS A 198 -0.05 17.40 -11.20
C LYS A 198 0.96 16.72 -10.29
N ASN A 199 1.71 15.77 -10.85
CA ASN A 199 2.85 15.18 -10.16
C ASN A 199 3.96 16.22 -9.99
N LYS A 200 4.18 16.66 -8.75
CA LYS A 200 5.18 17.68 -8.40
C LYS A 200 6.61 17.36 -8.87
N TYR A 201 7.01 16.09 -8.90
CA TYR A 201 8.35 15.71 -9.33
C TYR A 201 8.49 15.74 -10.85
N LEU A 202 7.43 15.37 -11.56
CA LEU A 202 7.36 15.50 -13.01
C LEU A 202 7.31 16.97 -13.42
N GLU A 203 6.55 17.80 -12.70
CA GLU A 203 6.49 19.24 -12.96
C GLU A 203 7.87 19.90 -12.83
N ASN A 204 8.60 19.61 -11.75
CA ASN A 204 9.98 20.07 -11.59
C ASN A 204 10.92 19.59 -12.73
N LEU A 205 10.73 18.36 -13.22
CA LEU A 205 11.49 17.85 -14.36
C LEU A 205 11.17 18.63 -15.64
N PHE A 206 9.88 18.86 -15.91
CA PHE A 206 9.44 19.64 -17.06
C PHE A 206 9.96 21.08 -17.00
N GLU A 207 10.01 21.69 -15.81
CA GLU A 207 10.60 23.03 -15.62
C GLU A 207 12.10 23.02 -15.94
N THR A 208 12.83 22.04 -15.42
CA THR A 208 14.28 21.89 -15.65
C THR A 208 14.60 21.73 -17.14
N LYS A 209 13.73 21.06 -17.89
CA LYS A 209 13.87 20.88 -19.35
C LYS A 209 13.30 22.04 -20.17
N GLY A 210 12.63 23.01 -19.57
CA GLY A 210 11.96 24.10 -20.28
C GLY A 210 10.73 23.67 -21.09
N ILE A 211 10.15 22.51 -20.77
CA ILE A 211 8.95 21.96 -21.45
C ILE A 211 7.69 22.06 -20.59
N ASN A 212 7.74 22.70 -19.41
CA ASN A 212 6.57 22.89 -18.56
C ASN A 212 5.59 23.91 -19.16
N ASN A 213 4.70 23.43 -20.03
CA ASN A 213 3.66 24.24 -20.65
C ASN A 213 2.32 23.48 -20.70
N GLU A 214 1.22 24.22 -20.91
CA GLU A 214 -0.12 23.65 -20.93
C GLU A 214 -0.30 22.58 -22.02
N LYS A 215 0.36 22.73 -23.17
CA LYS A 215 0.27 21.77 -24.29
C LYS A 215 0.82 20.40 -23.89
N ILE A 216 1.97 20.36 -23.20
CA ILE A 216 2.55 19.11 -22.69
C ILE A 216 1.63 18.49 -21.65
N TRP A 217 1.12 19.26 -20.69
CA TRP A 217 0.22 18.72 -19.67
C TRP A 217 -1.11 18.22 -20.25
N GLN A 218 -1.67 18.88 -21.27
CA GLN A 218 -2.84 18.38 -21.98
C GLN A 218 -2.53 17.07 -22.71
N SER A 219 -1.38 16.97 -23.37
CA SER A 219 -0.96 15.72 -24.01
C SER A 219 -0.80 14.57 -22.99
N VAL A 220 -0.25 14.85 -21.80
CA VAL A 220 -0.17 13.87 -20.71
C VAL A 220 -1.56 13.48 -20.21
N LEU A 221 -2.49 14.42 -20.09
CA LEU A 221 -3.87 14.14 -19.69
C LEU A 221 -4.62 13.29 -20.72
N GLU A 222 -4.45 13.59 -22.02
CA GLU A 222 -5.03 12.83 -23.14
C GLU A 222 -4.51 11.38 -23.21
N ASN A 223 -3.31 11.13 -22.68
CA ASN A 223 -2.70 9.80 -22.57
C ASN A 223 -2.84 9.20 -21.17
N ASP A 224 -3.97 9.44 -20.50
CA ASP A 224 -4.31 8.89 -19.17
C ASP A 224 -3.26 9.18 -18.06
N GLY A 225 -2.53 10.28 -18.19
CA GLY A 225 -1.45 10.65 -17.28
C GLY A 225 -0.12 9.94 -17.52
N SER A 226 0.04 9.22 -18.63
CA SER A 226 1.32 8.68 -19.08
C SER A 226 2.24 9.76 -19.66
N VAL A 227 3.55 9.53 -19.53
CA VAL A 227 4.60 10.34 -20.17
C VAL A 227 5.44 9.55 -21.17
N SER A 228 5.09 8.27 -21.40
CA SER A 228 5.87 7.34 -22.22
C SER A 228 5.98 7.81 -23.68
N HIS A 229 4.98 8.54 -24.17
CA HIS A 229 4.92 9.08 -25.53
C HIS A 229 5.72 10.37 -25.77
N LEU A 230 6.20 11.03 -24.71
CA LEU A 230 6.92 12.30 -24.85
C LEU A 230 8.34 12.05 -25.38
N GLU A 231 8.70 12.64 -26.52
CA GLU A 231 10.03 12.50 -27.13
C GLU A 231 11.10 13.32 -26.40
N GLU A 232 10.68 14.34 -25.65
CA GLU A 232 11.55 15.23 -24.88
C GLU A 232 12.14 14.58 -23.61
N LEU A 233 11.59 13.42 -23.22
CA LEU A 233 12.04 12.63 -22.09
C LEU A 233 12.91 11.45 -22.55
N SER A 234 14.02 11.23 -21.84
CA SER A 234 14.81 10.01 -21.95
C SER A 234 14.05 8.80 -21.41
N ASP A 235 14.47 7.60 -21.81
CA ASP A 235 13.86 6.35 -21.33
C ASP A 235 14.01 6.18 -19.82
N ASP A 236 15.15 6.61 -19.25
CA ASP A 236 15.37 6.63 -17.80
C ASP A 236 14.34 7.54 -17.10
N GLU A 237 14.10 8.74 -17.62
CA GLU A 237 13.09 9.66 -17.07
C GLU A 237 11.69 9.09 -17.19
N LYS A 238 11.34 8.50 -18.33
CA LYS A 238 10.05 7.82 -18.53
C LYS A 238 9.85 6.69 -17.51
N SER A 239 10.90 5.90 -17.27
CA SER A 239 10.84 4.76 -16.33
C SER A 239 10.54 5.19 -14.87
N ILE A 240 10.97 6.39 -14.46
CA ILE A 240 10.69 6.97 -13.14
C ILE A 240 9.20 7.35 -12.98
N PHE A 241 8.57 7.77 -14.07
CA PHE A 241 7.21 8.31 -14.06
C PHE A 241 6.17 7.37 -14.69
N LYS A 242 6.50 6.09 -14.87
CA LYS A 242 5.51 5.06 -15.25
C LYS A 242 4.32 5.08 -14.28
N THR A 243 3.13 5.06 -14.85
CA THR A 243 1.88 4.97 -14.09
C THR A 243 1.65 3.55 -13.58
N ALA A 244 0.72 3.41 -12.64
CA ALA A 244 0.38 2.10 -12.06
C ALA A 244 -0.04 1.05 -13.10
N PHE A 245 -0.64 1.46 -14.22
CA PHE A 245 -1.07 0.58 -15.32
C PHE A 245 0.05 0.25 -16.33
N GLU A 246 1.16 1.00 -16.30
CA GLU A 246 2.33 0.77 -17.16
C GLU A 246 3.41 -0.07 -16.45
N ILE A 247 3.39 -0.10 -15.13
CA ILE A 247 4.27 -0.94 -14.32
C ILE A 247 3.86 -2.40 -14.48
N ASP A 248 4.83 -3.28 -14.65
CA ASP A 248 4.65 -4.72 -14.59
C ASP A 248 4.28 -5.12 -13.16
N GLN A 249 3.09 -5.71 -13.03
CA GLN A 249 2.48 -6.06 -11.76
C GLN A 249 3.27 -7.14 -11.01
N ARG A 250 4.15 -7.90 -11.68
CA ARG A 250 5.08 -8.83 -11.03
C ARG A 250 6.01 -8.09 -10.05
N TRP A 251 6.43 -6.85 -10.35
CA TRP A 251 7.20 -6.02 -9.41
C TRP A 251 6.41 -5.65 -8.16
N ILE A 252 5.11 -5.36 -8.29
CA ILE A 252 4.24 -5.05 -7.15
C ILE A 252 4.12 -6.27 -6.24
N VAL A 253 3.89 -7.45 -6.83
CA VAL A 253 3.81 -8.74 -6.10
C VAL A 253 5.14 -9.04 -5.42
N GLU A 254 6.27 -8.97 -6.12
CA GLU A 254 7.58 -9.26 -5.53
C GLU A 254 7.93 -8.29 -4.40
N MET A 255 7.69 -6.98 -4.58
CA MET A 255 7.95 -6.02 -3.50
C MET A 255 7.01 -6.21 -2.31
N ALA A 256 5.76 -6.63 -2.54
CA ALA A 256 4.84 -6.99 -1.47
C ALA A 256 5.32 -8.24 -0.71
N ALA A 257 5.82 -9.25 -1.43
CA ALA A 257 6.44 -10.42 -0.81
C ALA A 257 7.68 -10.04 0.01
N ASP A 258 8.60 -9.25 -0.54
CA ASP A 258 9.83 -8.81 0.13
C ASP A 258 9.57 -8.12 1.47
N ARG A 259 8.49 -7.35 1.57
CA ARG A 259 8.13 -6.64 2.81
C ARG A 259 7.30 -7.46 3.79
N THR A 260 6.66 -8.55 3.33
CA THR A 260 5.78 -9.39 4.16
C THR A 260 6.44 -9.93 5.43
N PRO A 261 7.70 -10.40 5.43
CA PRO A 261 8.38 -10.87 6.65
C PRO A 261 8.49 -9.81 7.75
N TYR A 262 8.48 -8.54 7.39
CA TYR A 262 8.59 -7.43 8.34
C TYR A 262 7.23 -6.97 8.87
N ILE A 263 6.11 -7.33 8.23
CA ILE A 263 4.76 -6.90 8.61
C ILE A 263 4.05 -8.03 9.37
N CYS A 264 3.74 -7.79 10.64
CA CYS A 264 3.09 -8.83 11.47
C CYS A 264 1.63 -9.09 11.07
N GLN A 265 0.89 -8.07 10.64
CA GLN A 265 -0.45 -8.21 10.07
C GLN A 265 -0.37 -8.41 8.56
N SER A 266 -1.04 -7.63 7.72
CA SER A 266 -0.93 -7.66 6.26
C SER A 266 -0.79 -6.25 5.67
N GLN A 267 -0.93 -6.16 4.35
CA GLN A 267 -0.83 -4.97 3.52
C GLN A 267 -1.94 -5.01 2.48
N SER A 268 -2.58 -3.87 2.24
CA SER A 268 -3.54 -3.72 1.15
C SER A 268 -2.77 -3.56 -0.16
N VAL A 269 -2.79 -4.61 -1.00
CA VAL A 269 -2.10 -4.61 -2.31
C VAL A 269 -3.13 -4.56 -3.43
N ASN A 270 -3.25 -3.42 -4.10
CA ASN A 270 -4.00 -3.36 -5.35
C ASN A 270 -3.15 -3.88 -6.52
N LEU A 271 -3.82 -4.53 -7.47
CA LEU A 271 -3.26 -4.85 -8.79
C LEU A 271 -3.93 -3.97 -9.84
N TYR A 272 -3.17 -3.49 -10.81
CA TYR A 272 -3.59 -2.61 -11.89
C TYR A 272 -3.41 -3.35 -13.21
N LEU A 273 -4.51 -3.84 -13.78
CA LEU A 273 -4.48 -4.72 -14.94
C LEU A 273 -5.21 -4.07 -16.11
N ASN A 274 -4.64 -4.18 -17.30
CA ASN A 274 -5.34 -3.80 -18.52
C ASN A 274 -6.53 -4.74 -18.76
N ALA A 275 -7.60 -4.23 -19.38
CA ALA A 275 -8.79 -5.04 -19.62
C ALA A 275 -8.59 -6.20 -20.59
N ASP A 276 -7.53 -6.17 -21.40
CA ASP A 276 -7.15 -7.23 -22.33
C ASP A 276 -6.05 -8.17 -21.80
N ILE A 277 -5.83 -8.19 -20.47
CA ILE A 277 -4.88 -9.12 -19.85
C ILE A 277 -5.24 -10.58 -20.15
N ASP A 278 -4.22 -11.40 -20.45
CA ASP A 278 -4.41 -12.83 -20.63
C ASP A 278 -4.83 -13.53 -19.33
N LYS A 279 -5.68 -14.55 -19.44
CA LYS A 279 -6.18 -15.29 -18.28
C LYS A 279 -5.06 -16.03 -17.55
N TRP A 280 -4.04 -16.50 -18.29
CA TRP A 280 -2.86 -17.13 -17.71
C TRP A 280 -2.10 -16.12 -16.86
N ASP A 281 -1.84 -14.91 -17.37
CA ASP A 281 -1.14 -13.87 -16.62
C ASP A 281 -1.90 -13.47 -15.35
N LEU A 282 -3.21 -13.27 -15.46
CA LEU A 282 -4.06 -13.01 -14.30
C LEU A 282 -3.94 -14.13 -13.25
N MET A 283 -3.99 -15.39 -13.68
CA MET A 283 -3.85 -16.55 -12.78
C MET A 283 -2.46 -16.60 -12.15
N MET A 284 -1.40 -16.41 -12.95
CA MET A 284 -0.02 -16.50 -12.50
C MET A 284 0.35 -15.38 -11.52
N LEU A 285 -0.18 -14.16 -11.69
CA LEU A 285 -0.01 -13.09 -10.70
C LEU A 285 -0.58 -13.48 -9.32
N HIS A 286 -1.77 -14.08 -9.29
CA HIS A 286 -2.40 -14.54 -8.04
C HIS A 286 -1.67 -15.77 -7.46
N TRP A 287 -1.23 -16.69 -8.32
CA TRP A 287 -0.46 -17.86 -7.91
C TRP A 287 0.88 -17.46 -7.27
N LYS A 288 1.63 -16.57 -7.93
CA LYS A 288 2.91 -16.06 -7.43
C LYS A 288 2.72 -15.29 -6.12
N ALA A 289 1.65 -14.50 -5.98
CA ALA A 289 1.33 -13.84 -4.71
C ALA A 289 1.11 -14.84 -3.56
N TRP A 290 0.38 -15.94 -3.83
CA TRP A 290 0.17 -17.01 -2.85
C TRP A 290 1.47 -17.75 -2.52
N GLU A 291 2.22 -18.18 -3.53
CA GLU A 291 3.48 -18.92 -3.38
C GLU A 291 4.52 -18.13 -2.60
N MET A 292 4.62 -16.83 -2.85
CA MET A 292 5.55 -15.93 -2.15
C MET A 292 5.07 -15.54 -0.74
N GLY A 293 3.93 -16.06 -0.28
CA GLY A 293 3.46 -15.90 1.09
C GLY A 293 2.78 -14.57 1.40
N ILE A 294 2.30 -13.84 0.38
CA ILE A 294 1.49 -12.64 0.58
C ILE A 294 0.16 -13.05 1.21
N LYS A 295 -0.24 -12.38 2.29
CA LYS A 295 -1.40 -12.79 3.10
C LYS A 295 -2.75 -12.36 2.50
N SER A 296 -2.76 -11.34 1.64
CA SER A 296 -3.97 -10.82 0.99
C SER A 296 -3.63 -9.98 -0.24
N LEU A 297 -4.57 -9.96 -1.19
CA LEU A 297 -4.67 -8.99 -2.28
C LEU A 297 -5.97 -8.19 -2.09
N TYR A 298 -5.99 -6.93 -2.50
CA TYR A 298 -7.11 -6.02 -2.23
C TYR A 298 -8.03 -5.85 -3.45
N TYR A 299 -7.91 -4.76 -4.22
CA TYR A 299 -8.66 -4.61 -5.46
C TYR A 299 -7.82 -5.01 -6.68
N CYS A 300 -8.47 -5.70 -7.60
CA CYS A 300 -8.09 -5.71 -9.01
C CYS A 300 -8.71 -4.47 -9.68
N ARG A 301 -7.87 -3.50 -10.05
CA ARG A 301 -8.26 -2.30 -10.77
C ARG A 301 -8.06 -2.55 -12.25
N SER A 302 -9.12 -2.40 -13.03
CA SER A 302 -9.05 -2.51 -14.49
C SER A 302 -9.51 -1.23 -15.15
N LYS A 303 -8.83 -0.82 -16.23
CA LYS A 303 -9.33 0.21 -17.14
C LYS A 303 -10.40 -0.40 -18.02
N SER A 304 -11.52 0.30 -18.22
CA SER A 304 -12.46 -0.06 -19.28
C SER A 304 -11.74 -0.03 -20.63
N ILE A 305 -12.01 -0.99 -21.51
CA ILE A 305 -11.63 -0.88 -22.92
C ILE A 305 -12.33 0.37 -23.46
N GLN A 306 -11.57 1.42 -23.78
CA GLN A 306 -12.11 2.51 -24.58
C GLN A 306 -12.44 1.91 -25.96
N ARG A 307 -13.74 1.80 -26.26
CA ARG A 307 -14.18 1.54 -27.64
C ARG A 307 -13.76 2.77 -28.44
N ALA A 308 -13.07 2.56 -29.56
CA ALA A 308 -12.80 3.64 -30.49
C ALA A 308 -14.15 4.17 -31.02
N SER A 309 -14.64 5.25 -30.45
CA SER A 309 -15.73 6.01 -31.03
C SER A 309 -15.16 6.75 -32.24
N TYR A 310 -15.36 6.21 -33.45
CA TYR A 310 -15.11 6.97 -34.67
C TYR A 310 -15.93 8.26 -34.60
N ALA A 311 -15.27 9.41 -34.76
CA ALA A 311 -15.96 10.70 -34.83
C ALA A 311 -17.02 10.64 -35.94
N GLY A 312 -18.31 10.71 -35.55
CA GLY A 312 -19.45 10.65 -36.46
C GLY A 312 -20.34 9.40 -36.34
N VAL A 313 -20.10 8.48 -35.41
CA VAL A 313 -20.98 7.33 -35.17
C VAL A 313 -21.46 7.33 -33.71
N GLU A 314 -22.72 7.72 -33.47
CA GLU A 314 -23.31 7.85 -32.13
C GLU A 314 -23.56 6.50 -31.41
N ALA A 315 -23.40 5.37 -32.09
CA ALA A 315 -23.44 4.05 -31.47
C ALA A 315 -22.73 3.01 -32.34
N ASP A 316 -21.74 2.34 -31.76
CA ASP A 316 -21.18 1.12 -32.34
C ASP A 316 -22.23 -0.01 -32.25
N ASN A 317 -22.99 -0.19 -33.34
CA ASN A 317 -24.03 -1.20 -33.50
C ASN A 317 -23.48 -2.55 -34.01
N THR A 318 -22.19 -2.84 -33.80
CA THR A 318 -21.65 -4.16 -34.15
C THR A 318 -22.19 -5.22 -33.18
N LYS A 319 -22.93 -6.21 -33.73
CA LYS A 319 -23.47 -7.36 -32.98
C LYS A 319 -22.39 -8.29 -32.41
N ASN A 320 -21.16 -8.16 -32.88
CA ASN A 320 -20.06 -9.05 -32.54
C ASN A 320 -19.17 -8.42 -31.49
N TRP A 321 -18.83 -9.19 -30.46
CA TRP A 321 -17.76 -8.82 -29.54
C TRP A 321 -16.47 -8.66 -30.34
N PRO A 322 -15.69 -7.57 -30.15
CA PRO A 322 -14.45 -7.38 -30.88
C PRO A 322 -13.49 -8.54 -30.61
N GLU A 323 -13.20 -9.33 -31.65
CA GLU A 323 -12.15 -10.33 -31.62
C GLU A 323 -10.80 -9.61 -31.70
N LYS A 324 -10.17 -9.37 -30.55
CA LYS A 324 -8.77 -8.96 -30.49
C LYS A 324 -7.91 -10.21 -30.40
N LYS A 325 -6.82 -10.25 -31.18
CA LYS A 325 -5.75 -11.23 -30.96
C LYS A 325 -5.22 -11.00 -29.55
N ILE A 326 -5.53 -11.91 -28.63
CA ILE A 326 -4.84 -12.02 -27.34
C ILE A 326 -3.35 -12.08 -27.68
N GLY A 327 -2.53 -11.22 -27.07
CA GLY A 327 -1.09 -11.20 -27.27
C GLY A 327 -0.56 -12.64 -27.19
N SER A 328 0.09 -13.09 -28.26
CA SER A 328 0.40 -14.51 -28.50
C SER A 328 1.58 -15.05 -27.69
N GLU A 329 2.19 -14.23 -26.84
CA GLU A 329 3.36 -14.62 -26.06
C GLU A 329 2.99 -14.62 -24.59
N LYS A 330 3.00 -15.82 -23.99
CA LYS A 330 2.84 -15.98 -22.55
C LYS A 330 4.06 -15.38 -21.87
N THR A 331 3.83 -14.52 -20.88
CA THR A 331 4.91 -13.99 -20.05
C THR A 331 5.61 -15.13 -19.31
N ASP A 332 6.94 -15.15 -19.32
CA ASP A 332 7.72 -16.08 -18.50
C ASP A 332 7.81 -15.54 -17.06
N TYR A 333 7.30 -16.30 -16.08
CA TYR A 333 7.31 -15.92 -14.66
C TYR A 333 8.54 -16.43 -13.90
N GLU A 334 9.34 -17.31 -14.52
CA GLU A 334 10.58 -17.86 -13.97
C GLU A 334 11.78 -16.92 -14.18
N GLU A 335 11.62 -15.92 -15.05
CA GLU A 335 12.65 -14.92 -15.30
C GLU A 335 12.81 -13.95 -14.12
N CYS A 336 14.06 -13.69 -13.73
CA CYS A 336 14.36 -12.75 -12.65
C CYS A 336 14.18 -11.30 -13.14
N LEU A 337 13.17 -10.61 -12.62
CA LEU A 337 12.88 -9.20 -12.96
C LEU A 337 14.04 -8.24 -12.71
N SER A 338 14.90 -8.52 -11.72
CA SER A 338 16.05 -7.66 -11.41
C SER A 338 17.28 -7.92 -12.29
N CYS A 339 17.23 -8.97 -13.11
CA CYS A 339 18.28 -9.30 -14.09
C CYS A 339 17.91 -8.87 -15.52
N GLN A 340 16.68 -8.37 -15.72
CA GLN A 340 16.26 -7.58 -16.88
C GLN A 340 16.80 -6.17 -16.76
#